data_AF-A0A7Y5D113-F1
#
_entry.id   AF-A0A7Y5D113-F1
#
_cell.length_a   1.000
_cell.length_b   1.000
_cell.length_c   1.000
_cell.angle_alpha   90.00
_cell.angle_beta   90.00
_cell.angle_gamma   90.00
#
_symmetry.space_group_name_H-M   'P 1'
#
loop_
_entity.id
_entity.type
_entity.pdbx_description
1 polymer ?
#
loop_
_entity_poly.entity_id
_entity_poly.type
_entity_poly.pdbx_seq_one_letter_code
_entity_poly.pdbx_strand_id
1 'polypeptide(L)'
;MHTHFTPAVFAKWSARIMGLVTASIFIGFTFLQGLDGLYENVQFVFYIFLSFVLFALAGYGIAWLQPDKGGSIMIVAGFLMMAFHFSRDDRFTAMVYGIPFIIEGVLFILSKALQEKKMSKGKW
;
A
#
# COMPACT_ATOMS: atom_id res chain seq x y z
N MET A 1 -21.77 -24.99 11.85
CA MET A 1 -21.59 -24.09 10.70
C MET A 1 -20.08 -23.83 10.57
N HIS A 2 -19.34 -24.74 9.92
CA HIS A 2 -17.90 -24.59 9.77
C HIS A 2 -17.61 -23.64 8.61
N THR A 3 -17.24 -22.39 8.91
CA THR A 3 -16.72 -21.45 7.91
C THR A 3 -15.39 -21.99 7.41
N HIS A 4 -15.40 -22.69 6.28
CA HIS A 4 -14.15 -23.02 5.59
C HIS A 4 -13.50 -21.70 5.16
N PHE A 5 -12.42 -21.32 5.85
CA PHE A 5 -11.54 -20.22 5.45
C PHE A 5 -10.91 -20.56 4.10
N THR A 6 -11.57 -20.17 3.02
CA THR A 6 -10.99 -20.39 1.69
C THR A 6 -9.78 -19.47 1.50
N PRO A 7 -8.72 -19.91 0.82
CA PRO A 7 -7.51 -19.10 0.60
C PRO A 7 -7.79 -17.70 0.03
N ALA A 8 -8.83 -17.57 -0.79
CA ALA A 8 -9.27 -16.29 -1.36
C ALA A 8 -9.82 -15.31 -0.31
N VAL A 9 -10.57 -15.82 0.67
CA VAL A 9 -11.11 -15.01 1.78
C VAL A 9 -9.97 -14.58 2.70
N PHE A 10 -9.06 -15.50 3.01
CA PHE A 10 -7.87 -15.19 3.79
C PHE A 10 -7.03 -14.09 3.12
N ALA A 11 -6.63 -14.27 1.85
CA ALA A 11 -5.84 -13.27 1.12
C ALA A 11 -6.51 -11.88 1.05
N LYS A 12 -7.83 -11.83 0.86
CA LYS A 12 -8.59 -10.57 0.85
C LYS A 12 -8.52 -9.83 2.19
N TRP A 13 -8.73 -10.53 3.30
CA TRP A 13 -8.71 -9.93 4.62
C TRP A 13 -7.29 -9.58 5.06
N SER A 14 -6.29 -10.42 4.75
CA SER A 14 -4.89 -10.11 5.00
C SER A 14 -4.47 -8.82 4.29
N ALA A 15 -4.79 -8.65 3.01
CA ALA A 15 -4.48 -7.42 2.26
C ALA A 15 -5.12 -6.16 2.88
N ARG A 16 -6.38 -6.27 3.32
CA ARG A 16 -7.11 -5.16 3.96
C ARG A 16 -6.57 -4.80 5.33
N ILE A 17 -6.31 -5.79 6.18
CA ILE A 17 -5.79 -5.57 7.54
C ILE A 17 -4.38 -4.97 7.46
N MET A 18 -3.51 -5.55 6.61
CA MET A 18 -2.17 -5.01 6.39
C MET A 18 -2.25 -3.57 5.88
N GLY A 19 -3.05 -3.31 4.84
CA GLY A 19 -3.20 -1.95 4.31
C GLY A 19 -3.75 -0.94 5.30
N LEU A 20 -4.65 -1.36 6.21
CA LEU A 20 -5.11 -0.48 7.28
C LEU A 20 -4.00 -0.15 8.29
N VAL A 21 -3.20 -1.15 8.68
CA VAL A 21 -2.06 -0.97 9.59
C VAL A 21 -1.03 -0.04 8.95
N THR A 22 -0.62 -0.31 7.72
CA THR A 22 0.34 0.53 6.98
C THR A 22 -0.20 1.93 6.79
N ALA A 23 -1.44 2.09 6.32
CA ALA A 23 -2.05 3.41 6.19
C ALA A 23 -2.04 4.19 7.50
N SER A 24 -2.38 3.55 8.62
CA SER A 24 -2.40 4.20 9.94
C SER A 24 -1.00 4.63 10.38
N ILE A 25 0.01 3.78 10.17
CA ILE A 25 1.41 4.10 10.48
C ILE A 25 1.88 5.29 9.64
N PHE A 26 1.64 5.28 8.33
CA PHE A 26 2.10 6.36 7.44
C PHE A 26 1.35 7.67 7.66
N ILE A 27 0.05 7.63 7.96
CA ILE A 27 -0.71 8.83 8.35
C ILE A 27 -0.15 9.41 9.65
N GLY A 28 0.06 8.58 10.68
CA GLY A 28 0.63 9.01 11.95
C GLY A 28 2.03 9.59 11.78
N PHE A 29 2.89 8.91 11.02
CA PHE A 29 4.24 9.37 10.70
C PHE A 29 4.23 10.72 9.97
N THR A 30 3.38 10.86 8.95
CA THR A 30 3.21 12.10 8.20
C THR A 30 2.78 13.25 9.11
N PHE A 31 1.85 12.98 10.03
CA PHE A 31 1.38 13.99 10.96
C PHE A 31 2.50 14.46 11.90
N LEU A 32 3.27 13.53 12.46
CA LEU A 32 4.42 13.85 13.33
C LEU A 32 5.48 14.66 12.58
N GLN A 33 5.91 14.20 11.42
CA GLN A 33 6.90 14.89 10.59
C GLN A 33 6.42 16.25 10.08
N GLY A 34 5.13 16.37 9.76
CA GLY A 34 4.54 17.64 9.32
C GLY A 34 4.56 18.70 10.41
N LEU A 35 4.42 18.31 11.69
CA LEU A 35 4.53 19.23 12.82
C LEU A 35 5.96 19.72 13.03
N ASP A 36 6.95 18.83 12.94
CA ASP A 36 8.36 19.18 13.09
C ASP A 36 8.87 20.04 11.91
N GLY A 37 8.43 19.71 10.69
CA GLY A 37 8.79 20.41 9.46
C GLY A 37 8.23 21.84 9.34
N LEU A 38 7.30 22.26 10.20
CA LEU A 38 6.91 23.68 10.29
C LEU A 38 8.03 24.55 10.85
N TYR A 39 8.99 23.95 11.57
CA TYR A 39 10.09 24.66 12.23
C TYR A 39 11.40 24.62 11.44
N GLU A 40 11.53 23.73 10.45
CA GLU A 40 12.75 23.57 9.63
C GLU A 40 12.51 23.78 8.13
N ASN A 41 13.53 24.25 7.39
CA ASN A 41 13.50 24.51 5.94
C ASN A 41 13.41 23.24 5.06
N VAL A 42 12.93 22.11 5.59
CA VAL A 42 12.89 20.79 4.91
C VAL A 42 11.56 20.54 4.18
N GLN A 43 10.69 21.56 4.10
CA GLN A 43 9.30 21.42 3.65
C GLN A 43 9.13 20.82 2.25
N PHE A 44 10.01 21.15 1.30
CA PHE A 44 9.88 20.67 -0.07
C PHE A 44 10.01 19.15 -0.20
N VAL A 45 10.98 18.55 0.50
CA VAL A 45 11.21 17.08 0.49
C VAL A 45 10.02 16.37 1.11
N PHE A 46 9.51 16.92 2.21
CA PHE A 46 8.32 16.40 2.89
C PHE A 46 7.08 16.44 1.99
N TYR A 47 6.84 17.54 1.26
CA TYR A 47 5.67 17.63 0.37
C TYR A 47 5.73 16.66 -0.80
N ILE A 48 6.92 16.41 -1.37
CA ILE A 48 7.07 15.37 -2.40
C ILE A 48 6.77 14.00 -1.81
N PHE A 49 7.36 13.66 -0.67
CA PHE A 49 7.09 12.39 0.00
C PHE A 49 5.60 12.21 0.33
N LEU A 50 4.97 13.25 0.88
CA LEU A 50 3.55 13.29 1.20
C LEU A 50 2.69 13.01 -0.04
N SER A 51 3.04 13.57 -1.19
CA SER A 51 2.31 13.32 -2.43
C SER A 51 2.32 11.84 -2.82
N PHE A 52 3.43 11.13 -2.62
CA PHE A 52 3.52 9.69 -2.87
C PHE A 52 2.74 8.86 -1.85
N VAL A 53 2.77 9.25 -0.57
CA VAL A 53 1.96 8.60 0.47
C VAL A 53 0.47 8.75 0.18
N LEU A 54 0.00 9.97 -0.14
CA LEU A 54 -1.40 10.21 -0.51
C LEU A 54 -1.80 9.41 -1.75
N PHE A 55 -0.91 9.31 -2.73
CA PHE A 55 -1.14 8.48 -3.92
C PHE A 55 -1.27 7.00 -3.59
N ALA A 56 -0.43 6.47 -2.69
CA ALA A 56 -0.54 5.10 -2.19
C ALA A 56 -1.84 4.86 -1.41
N LEU A 57 -2.24 5.80 -0.54
CA LEU A 57 -3.49 5.74 0.22
C LEU A 57 -4.73 5.79 -0.68
N ALA A 58 -4.71 6.59 -1.75
CA ALA A 58 -5.74 6.58 -2.76
C ALA A 58 -5.81 5.21 -3.47
N GLY A 59 -4.66 4.62 -3.80
CA GLY A 59 -4.56 3.25 -4.30
C GLY A 59 -5.19 2.23 -3.37
N TYR A 60 -4.89 2.31 -2.07
CA TYR A 60 -5.51 1.47 -1.04
C TYR A 60 -7.03 1.62 -1.03
N GLY A 61 -7.56 2.85 -1.00
CA GLY A 61 -9.01 3.11 -1.07
C GLY A 61 -9.66 2.51 -2.31
N ILE A 62 -9.04 2.67 -3.48
CA ILE A 62 -9.52 2.08 -4.75
C ILE A 62 -9.49 0.54 -4.68
N ALA A 63 -8.48 -0.05 -4.04
CA ALA A 63 -8.29 -1.50 -3.96
C ALA A 63 -9.44 -2.22 -3.23
N TRP A 64 -10.22 -1.51 -2.42
CA TRP A 64 -11.42 -2.07 -1.78
C TRP A 64 -12.51 -2.46 -2.78
N LEU A 65 -12.64 -1.70 -3.87
CA LEU A 65 -13.64 -1.88 -4.92
C LEU A 65 -13.04 -2.54 -6.18
N GLN A 66 -11.82 -2.16 -6.54
CA GLN A 66 -11.09 -2.61 -7.73
C GLN A 66 -9.67 -3.04 -7.32
N PRO A 67 -9.50 -4.28 -6.79
CA PRO A 67 -8.23 -4.73 -6.20
C PRO A 67 -7.03 -4.67 -7.15
N ASP A 68 -7.25 -4.92 -8.44
CA ASP A 68 -6.22 -4.83 -9.48
C ASP A 68 -5.75 -3.39 -9.68
N LYS A 69 -6.68 -2.47 -9.93
CA LYS A 69 -6.32 -1.06 -10.17
C LYS A 69 -5.71 -0.42 -8.94
N GLY A 70 -6.33 -0.63 -7.77
CA GLY A 70 -5.82 -0.10 -6.51
C GLY A 70 -4.46 -0.69 -6.15
N GLY A 71 -4.29 -2.01 -6.32
CA GLY A 71 -3.02 -2.68 -6.07
C GLY A 71 -1.90 -2.19 -7.01
N SER A 72 -2.19 -1.97 -8.29
CA SER A 72 -1.21 -1.38 -9.23
C SER A 72 -0.80 0.04 -8.83
N ILE A 73 -1.75 0.88 -8.39
CA ILE A 73 -1.45 2.23 -7.90
C ILE A 73 -0.53 2.17 -6.69
N MET A 74 -0.81 1.28 -5.71
CA MET A 74 0.03 1.10 -4.53
C MET A 74 1.45 0.65 -4.88
N ILE A 75 1.61 -0.28 -5.83
CA ILE A 75 2.91 -0.74 -6.30
C ILE A 75 3.69 0.41 -6.94
N VAL A 76 3.06 1.17 -7.84
CA VAL A 76 3.70 2.32 -8.49
C VAL A 76 4.11 3.36 -7.45
N ALA A 77 3.24 3.68 -6.51
CA ALA A 77 3.54 4.62 -5.43
C ALA A 77 4.72 4.15 -4.57
N GLY A 78 4.78 2.86 -4.22
CA GLY A 78 5.89 2.27 -3.48
C GLY A 78 7.22 2.35 -4.22
N PHE A 79 7.23 2.09 -5.53
CA PHE A 79 8.43 2.27 -6.35
C PHE A 79 8.85 3.74 -6.47
N LEU A 80 7.90 4.67 -6.60
CA LEU A 80 8.19 6.11 -6.61
C LEU A 80 8.83 6.56 -5.30
N MET A 81 8.30 6.10 -4.15
CA MET A 81 8.89 6.37 -2.83
C MET A 81 10.32 5.81 -2.74
N MET A 82 10.54 4.56 -3.18
CA MET A 82 11.89 3.97 -3.20
C MET A 82 12.85 4.77 -4.06
N ALA A 83 12.46 5.07 -5.30
CA ALA A 83 13.30 5.81 -6.24
C ALA A 83 13.67 7.20 -5.69
N PHE A 84 12.71 7.89 -5.08
CA PHE A 84 12.93 9.18 -4.44
C PHE A 84 13.97 9.12 -3.32
N HIS A 85 13.85 8.18 -2.39
CA HIS A 85 14.82 8.04 -1.28
C HIS A 85 16.17 7.49 -1.74
N PHE A 86 16.20 6.58 -2.71
CA PHE A 86 17.47 6.12 -3.31
C PHE A 86 18.24 7.25 -3.99
N SER A 87 17.55 8.19 -4.65
CA SER A 87 18.20 9.36 -5.26
C SER A 87 18.86 10.31 -4.25
N ARG A 88 18.62 10.08 -2.96
CA ARG A 88 19.14 10.86 -1.82
C ARG A 88 20.08 10.03 -0.93
N ASP A 89 20.54 8.89 -1.42
CA ASP A 89 21.37 7.92 -0.70
C ASP A 89 20.74 7.34 0.59
N ASP A 90 19.43 7.50 0.78
CA ASP A 90 18.71 7.02 1.95
C ASP A 90 18.07 5.64 1.71
N ARG A 91 18.93 4.62 1.62
CA ARG A 91 18.54 3.26 1.22
C ARG A 91 17.59 2.58 2.22
N PHE A 92 17.81 2.82 3.51
CA PHE A 92 17.00 2.21 4.56
C PHE A 92 15.57 2.75 4.50
N THR A 93 15.41 4.07 4.46
CA THR A 93 14.10 4.72 4.36
C THR A 93 13.40 4.36 3.06
N ALA A 94 14.13 4.25 1.94
CA ALA A 94 13.57 3.77 0.67
C ALA A 94 12.86 2.43 0.85
N MET A 95 13.53 1.46 1.47
CA MET A 95 12.96 0.12 1.71
C MET A 95 11.80 0.15 2.70
N VAL A 96 11.95 0.84 3.83
CA VAL A 96 10.91 0.93 4.87
C VAL A 96 9.64 1.60 4.33
N TYR A 97 9.77 2.58 3.45
CA TYR A 97 8.62 3.31 2.91
C TYR A 97 7.98 2.67 1.69
N GLY A 98 8.76 2.12 0.77
CA GLY A 98 8.17 1.54 -0.45
C GLY A 98 7.67 0.12 -0.31
N ILE A 99 8.43 -0.75 0.38
CA ILE A 99 8.16 -2.20 0.40
C ILE A 99 6.76 -2.53 0.96
N PRO A 100 6.28 -1.93 2.07
CA PRO A 100 4.95 -2.21 2.59
C PRO A 100 3.84 -2.01 1.55
N PHE A 101 3.85 -0.88 0.84
CA PHE A 101 2.85 -0.58 -0.19
C PHE A 101 2.97 -1.50 -1.42
N ILE A 102 4.19 -1.90 -1.80
CA ILE A 102 4.41 -2.87 -2.89
C ILE A 102 3.83 -4.23 -2.49
N ILE A 103 4.16 -4.73 -1.30
CA ILE A 103 3.65 -6.02 -0.80
C ILE A 103 2.13 -6.01 -0.76
N GLU A 104 1.53 -4.96 -0.23
CA GLU A 104 0.08 -4.82 -0.15
C GLU A 104 -0.58 -4.77 -1.51
N GLY A 105 -0.03 -4.00 -2.45
CA GLY A 105 -0.56 -3.94 -3.80
C GLY A 105 -0.51 -5.31 -4.50
N VAL A 106 0.58 -6.06 -4.30
CA VAL A 106 0.68 -7.45 -4.77
C VAL A 106 -0.37 -8.34 -4.11
N LEU A 107 -0.60 -8.22 -2.81
CA LEU A 107 -1.63 -9.00 -2.09
C LEU A 107 -3.05 -8.71 -2.60
N PHE A 108 -3.37 -7.45 -2.92
CA PHE A 108 -4.67 -7.10 -3.51
C PHE A 108 -4.87 -7.72 -4.89
N ILE A 109 -3.85 -7.66 -5.75
CA ILE A 109 -3.88 -8.28 -7.10
C ILE A 109 -4.02 -9.80 -6.97
N LEU A 110 -3.23 -10.44 -6.11
CA LEU A 110 -3.29 -11.89 -5.86
C LEU A 110 -4.65 -12.32 -5.30
N SER A 111 -5.23 -11.51 -4.40
CA SER A 111 -6.56 -11.77 -3.84
C SER A 111 -7.62 -11.86 -4.94
N LYS A 112 -7.58 -10.96 -5.93
CA LYS A 112 -8.49 -10.99 -7.09
C LYS A 112 -8.26 -12.22 -7.95
N ALA A 113 -7.01 -12.52 -8.31
CA ALA A 113 -6.67 -13.67 -9.14
C ALA A 113 -7.13 -15.00 -8.50
N LEU A 114 -7.01 -15.14 -7.18
CA LEU A 114 -7.48 -16.32 -6.44
C LEU A 114 -9.01 -16.43 -6.43
N GLN A 115 -9.73 -15.30 -6.36
CA GLN A 115 -11.19 -15.28 -6.43
C GLN A 115 -11.69 -15.70 -7.82
N GLU A 116 -11.09 -15.18 -8.89
CA GLU A 116 -11.44 -15.51 -10.27
C GLU A 116 -11.19 -17.01 -10.57
N LYS A 117 -10.07 -17.55 -10.10
CA LYS A 117 -9.75 -18.99 -10.24
C LYS A 117 -10.78 -19.89 -9.55
N LYS A 118 -11.30 -19.48 -8.39
CA LYS A 118 -12.37 -20.21 -7.69
C LYS A 118 -13.68 -20.20 -8.47
N MET A 119 -14.06 -19.06 -9.04
CA MET A 119 -15.26 -18.91 -9.86
C MET A 119 -15.20 -19.75 -11.15
N SER A 120 -14.03 -19.86 -11.77
CA SER A 120 -13.84 -20.72 -12.96
C SER A 120 -13.97 -22.21 -12.66
N LYS A 121 -13.57 -22.66 -11.47
CA LYS A 121 -13.62 -24.09 -11.10
C LYS A 121 -14.99 -24.57 -10.63
N GLY A 122 -15.87 -23.67 -10.19
CA GLY A 122 -17.23 -24.00 -9.75
C GLY A 122 -18.29 -24.00 -10.86
N LYS A 123 -17.89 -23.88 -12.13
CA LYS A 123 -18.79 -23.83 -13.30
C LYS A 123 -18.99 -25.19 -14.02
N TRP A 124 -18.65 -26.30 -13.37
CA TRP A 124 -18.82 -27.65 -13.92
C TRP A 124 -19.78 -28.46 -13.06
#